data_AF-A0A8B7DGN4-F1
#
_entry.id   AF-A0A8B7DGN4-F1
#
_cell.length_a   1.000
_cell.length_b   1.000
_cell.length_c   1.000
_cell.angle_alpha   90.00
_cell.angle_beta   90.00
_cell.angle_gamma   90.00
#
_symmetry.space_group_name_H-M   'P 1'
#
loop_
_entity.id
_entity.type
_entity.pdbx_description
1 polymer ?
#
loop_
_entity_poly.entity_id
_entity_poly.type
_entity_poly.pdbx_seq_one_letter_code
_entity_poly.pdbx_strand_id
1 'polypeptide(L)'
;MMSFIKKNEAENLYDDKNVKWAFGAVSILFAWINLLLYLKRDSFFGIYVIMINEVFKSLVSVITVFCLIILAFSLSFFMLLGNQIAFKYPGRSFMKTISMTLGGSTYDDIFINNSSATSKDNYTSLNVKLPYPVMSHILFTLFLIVCSIVIMNLLIGLAVGDIAIVRKSAYILKLKAQVDILKALESKYPLQLLKKIYCNQVTIYPNKISLKNRILNWFGHSNYSPLKHKQEKSKWKKDVAKELELQCIQLNIQRKRMQTIKSLSNGIILNNKLEVETGFLMRSQQCTLNTLTKKSPECNMAVPIL
;
A
#
# COMPACT_ATOMS: atom_id res chain seq x y z
N MET A 1 -57.83 13.24 -23.05
CA MET A 1 -57.68 12.08 -22.15
C MET A 1 -56.85 10.95 -22.78
N MET A 2 -57.22 10.45 -23.97
CA MET A 2 -56.49 9.37 -24.66
C MET A 2 -55.03 9.71 -25.06
N SER A 3 -54.73 10.98 -25.39
CA SER A 3 -53.36 11.46 -25.65
C SER A 3 -52.49 11.52 -24.39
N PHE A 4 -53.08 11.85 -23.24
CA PHE A 4 -52.41 11.85 -21.94
C PHE A 4 -52.10 10.42 -21.45
N ILE A 5 -53.02 9.48 -21.68
CA ILE A 5 -52.82 8.06 -21.35
C ILE A 5 -51.68 7.47 -22.20
N LYS A 6 -51.67 7.71 -23.52
CA LYS A 6 -50.55 7.27 -24.39
C LYS A 6 -49.20 7.88 -24.01
N LYS A 7 -49.17 9.14 -23.56
CA LYS A 7 -47.94 9.80 -23.13
C LYS A 7 -47.41 9.19 -21.83
N ASN A 8 -48.28 8.95 -20.85
CA ASN A 8 -47.90 8.30 -19.59
C ASN A 8 -47.47 6.84 -19.81
N GLU A 9 -48.13 6.10 -20.70
CA GLU A 9 -47.70 4.73 -21.06
C GLU A 9 -46.33 4.72 -21.76
N ALA A 10 -46.07 5.68 -22.65
CA ALA A 10 -44.78 5.80 -23.32
C ALA A 10 -43.65 6.24 -22.37
N GLU A 11 -43.92 7.15 -21.44
CA GLU A 11 -42.96 7.57 -20.39
C GLU A 11 -42.65 6.40 -19.43
N ASN A 12 -43.66 5.66 -18.97
CA ASN A 12 -43.46 4.48 -18.11
C ASN A 12 -42.71 3.34 -18.83
N LEU A 13 -42.97 3.13 -20.13
CA LEU A 13 -42.26 2.13 -20.92
C LEU A 13 -40.80 2.53 -21.20
N TYR A 14 -40.53 3.82 -21.33
CA TYR A 14 -39.18 4.36 -21.46
C TYR A 14 -38.39 4.20 -20.16
N ASP A 15 -39.01 4.50 -19.02
CA ASP A 15 -38.37 4.38 -17.71
C ASP A 15 -38.08 2.91 -17.33
N ASP A 16 -39.02 2.00 -17.55
CA ASP A 16 -38.82 0.56 -17.32
C ASP A 16 -37.76 -0.05 -18.25
N LYS A 17 -37.68 0.39 -19.52
CA LYS A 17 -36.57 0.03 -20.41
C LYS A 17 -35.24 0.53 -19.86
N ASN A 18 -35.14 1.78 -19.41
CA ASN A 18 -33.89 2.36 -18.90
C ASN A 18 -33.39 1.63 -17.66
N VAL A 19 -34.30 1.28 -16.75
CA VAL A 19 -33.98 0.52 -15.53
C VAL A 19 -33.49 -0.89 -15.89
N LYS A 20 -34.15 -1.57 -16.85
CA LYS A 20 -33.69 -2.89 -17.35
C LYS A 20 -32.31 -2.84 -17.97
N TRP A 21 -32.00 -1.82 -18.78
CA TRP A 21 -30.66 -1.63 -19.36
C TRP A 21 -29.59 -1.36 -18.29
N ALA A 22 -29.91 -0.55 -17.27
CA ALA A 22 -28.99 -0.29 -16.16
C ALA A 22 -28.65 -1.56 -15.38
N PHE A 23 -29.68 -2.34 -14.98
CA PHE A 23 -29.46 -3.62 -14.30
C PHE A 23 -28.77 -4.65 -15.20
N GLY A 24 -29.07 -4.66 -16.51
CA GLY A 24 -28.38 -5.49 -17.49
C GLY A 24 -26.87 -5.19 -17.56
N ALA A 25 -26.50 -3.91 -17.62
CA ALA A 25 -25.10 -3.48 -17.66
C ALA A 25 -24.35 -3.87 -16.36
N VAL A 26 -24.97 -3.65 -15.20
CA VAL A 26 -24.41 -4.05 -13.90
C VAL A 26 -24.25 -5.57 -13.81
N SER A 27 -25.26 -6.33 -14.22
CA SER A 27 -25.24 -7.80 -14.24
C SER A 27 -24.11 -8.35 -15.11
N ILE A 28 -23.91 -7.79 -16.31
CA ILE A 28 -22.80 -8.17 -17.20
C ILE A 28 -21.45 -7.93 -16.52
N LEU A 29 -21.25 -6.77 -15.89
CA LEU A 29 -20.01 -6.46 -15.17
C LEU A 29 -19.76 -7.44 -14.02
N PHE A 30 -20.77 -7.73 -13.20
CA PHE A 30 -20.64 -8.71 -12.11
C PHE A 30 -20.41 -10.13 -12.62
N ALA A 31 -21.02 -10.52 -13.74
CA ALA A 31 -20.79 -11.83 -14.36
C ALA A 31 -19.33 -12.01 -14.77
N TRP A 32 -18.72 -10.98 -15.39
CA TRP A 32 -17.29 -11.01 -15.75
C TRP A 32 -16.36 -10.99 -14.53
N ILE A 33 -16.66 -10.19 -13.51
CA ILE A 33 -15.90 -10.22 -12.24
C ILE A 33 -15.99 -11.59 -11.58
N ASN A 34 -17.19 -12.19 -11.55
CA ASN A 34 -17.39 -13.52 -11.00
C ASN A 34 -16.64 -14.59 -11.80
N LEU A 35 -16.60 -14.46 -13.14
CA LEU A 35 -15.78 -15.31 -13.99
C LEU A 35 -14.28 -15.20 -13.63
N LEU A 36 -13.75 -13.98 -13.42
CA LEU A 36 -12.36 -13.79 -12.97
C LEU A 36 -12.10 -14.48 -11.62
N LEU A 37 -13.06 -14.43 -10.70
CA LEU A 37 -12.96 -15.14 -9.41
C LEU A 37 -13.01 -16.66 -9.56
N TYR A 38 -13.77 -17.20 -10.53
CA TYR A 38 -13.73 -18.63 -10.85
C TYR A 38 -12.39 -19.06 -11.46
N LEU A 39 -11.73 -18.19 -12.24
CA LEU A 39 -10.38 -18.45 -12.78
C LEU A 39 -9.32 -18.58 -11.68
N LYS A 40 -9.61 -18.15 -10.44
CA LYS A 40 -8.78 -18.47 -9.25
C LYS A 40 -8.51 -19.97 -9.11
N ARG A 41 -9.47 -20.81 -9.52
CA ARG A 41 -9.39 -22.27 -9.42
C ARG A 41 -8.44 -22.88 -10.45
N ASP A 42 -8.22 -22.20 -11.57
CA ASP A 42 -7.39 -22.73 -12.64
C ASP A 42 -5.89 -22.68 -12.30
N SER A 43 -5.16 -23.68 -12.79
CA SER A 43 -3.74 -23.84 -12.49
C SER A 43 -2.87 -22.76 -13.14
N PHE A 44 -3.28 -22.20 -14.28
CA PHE A 44 -2.49 -21.18 -14.98
C PHE A 44 -2.86 -19.78 -14.51
N PHE A 45 -4.15 -19.43 -14.53
CA PHE A 45 -4.62 -18.08 -14.17
C PHE A 45 -4.71 -17.85 -12.66
N GLY A 46 -4.87 -18.90 -11.85
CA GLY A 46 -5.20 -18.76 -10.44
C GLY A 46 -4.16 -18.03 -9.60
N ILE A 47 -2.87 -18.15 -9.93
CA ILE A 47 -1.80 -17.43 -9.20
C ILE A 47 -1.94 -15.91 -9.39
N TYR A 48 -2.24 -15.46 -10.60
CA TYR A 48 -2.40 -14.04 -10.92
C TYR A 48 -3.66 -13.47 -10.25
N VAL A 49 -4.76 -14.22 -10.26
CA VAL A 49 -6.02 -13.84 -9.60
C VAL A 49 -5.84 -13.74 -8.07
N ILE A 50 -5.11 -14.67 -7.44
CA ILE A 50 -4.80 -14.59 -6.00
C ILE A 50 -3.97 -13.34 -5.70
N MET A 51 -2.96 -13.07 -6.53
CA MET A 51 -2.06 -11.94 -6.33
C MET A 51 -2.77 -10.58 -6.46
N ILE A 52 -3.57 -10.39 -7.51
CA ILE A 52 -4.32 -9.13 -7.69
C ILE A 52 -5.34 -8.92 -6.57
N ASN A 53 -6.01 -9.96 -6.09
CA ASN A 53 -6.99 -9.84 -5.01
C ASN A 53 -6.34 -9.43 -3.67
N GLU A 54 -5.15 -9.96 -3.39
CA GLU A 54 -4.40 -9.60 -2.18
C GLU A 54 -3.91 -8.14 -2.25
N VAL A 55 -3.36 -7.72 -3.40
CA VAL A 55 -2.95 -6.32 -3.61
C VAL A 55 -4.16 -5.38 -3.58
N PHE A 56 -5.28 -5.76 -4.18
CA PHE A 56 -6.51 -4.98 -4.15
C PHE A 56 -7.00 -4.73 -2.71
N LYS A 57 -6.93 -5.73 -1.84
CA LYS A 57 -7.28 -5.58 -0.42
C LYS A 57 -6.39 -4.56 0.28
N SER A 58 -5.08 -4.59 0.03
CA SER A 58 -4.14 -3.59 0.57
C SER A 58 -4.45 -2.18 0.03
N LEU A 59 -4.66 -2.06 -1.28
CA LEU A 59 -5.01 -0.80 -1.94
C LEU A 59 -6.28 -0.17 -1.36
N VAL A 60 -7.35 -0.95 -1.12
CA VAL A 60 -8.60 -0.43 -0.52
C VAL A 60 -8.36 0.15 0.87
N SER A 61 -7.52 -0.50 1.68
CA SER A 61 -7.17 0.00 3.02
C SER A 61 -6.46 1.35 2.94
N VAL A 62 -5.52 1.51 2.00
CA VAL A 62 -4.74 2.74 1.82
C VAL A 62 -5.60 3.85 1.22
N ILE A 63 -6.41 3.55 0.20
CA ILE A 63 -7.30 4.50 -0.46
C ILE A 63 -8.29 5.12 0.53
N THR A 64 -8.78 4.35 1.51
CA THR A 64 -9.70 4.85 2.53
C THR A 64 -9.12 6.04 3.31
N VAL A 65 -7.82 6.03 3.59
CA VAL A 65 -7.13 7.16 4.24
C VAL A 65 -7.03 8.36 3.29
N PHE A 66 -6.67 8.13 2.02
CA PHE A 66 -6.56 9.20 1.03
C PHE A 66 -7.91 9.81 0.64
N CYS A 67 -9.01 9.06 0.75
CA CYS A 67 -10.36 9.59 0.52
C CYS A 67 -10.68 10.81 1.38
N LEU A 68 -10.18 10.88 2.62
CA LEU A 68 -10.38 12.05 3.49
C LEU A 68 -9.70 13.31 2.92
N ILE A 69 -8.49 13.16 2.39
CA ILE A 69 -7.73 14.26 1.76
C ILE A 69 -8.43 14.70 0.47
N ILE A 70 -8.84 13.75 -0.37
CA ILE A 70 -9.57 14.02 -1.62
C ILE A 70 -10.89 14.75 -1.33
N LEU A 71 -11.60 14.34 -0.27
CA LEU A 71 -12.85 14.98 0.15
C LEU A 71 -12.64 16.43 0.63
N ALA A 72 -11.56 16.69 1.38
CA ALA A 72 -11.21 18.05 1.80
C ALA A 72 -10.94 18.99 0.61
N PHE A 73 -10.13 18.54 -0.35
CA PHE A 73 -9.88 19.31 -1.58
C PHE A 73 -11.15 19.45 -2.44
N SER A 74 -11.98 18.41 -2.52
CA SER A 74 -13.24 18.46 -3.26
C SER A 74 -14.23 19.48 -2.69
N LEU A 75 -14.39 19.55 -1.37
CA LEU A 75 -15.23 20.56 -0.73
C LEU A 75 -14.67 21.97 -0.93
N SER A 76 -13.34 22.12 -0.91
CA SER A 76 -12.68 23.39 -1.20
C SER A 76 -12.92 23.83 -2.65
N PHE A 77 -12.76 22.93 -3.63
CA PHE A 77 -13.07 23.22 -5.03
C PHE A 77 -14.56 23.50 -5.26
N PHE A 78 -15.46 22.83 -4.55
CA PHE A 78 -16.89 23.11 -4.60
C PHE A 78 -17.18 24.57 -4.21
N MET A 79 -16.53 25.08 -3.16
CA MET A 79 -16.71 26.47 -2.71
C MET A 79 -16.03 27.49 -3.63
N LEU A 80 -14.82 27.21 -4.13
CA LEU A 80 -14.04 28.16 -4.94
C LEU A 80 -14.45 28.19 -6.41
N LEU A 81 -14.80 27.05 -6.98
CA LEU A 81 -15.10 26.85 -8.41
C LEU A 81 -16.58 26.59 -8.67
N GLY A 82 -17.48 26.86 -7.72
CA GLY A 82 -18.93 26.57 -7.82
C GLY A 82 -19.64 27.24 -9.01
N ASN A 83 -19.03 28.23 -9.65
CA ASN A 83 -19.53 28.86 -10.89
C ASN A 83 -19.38 27.93 -12.13
N GLN A 84 -18.58 26.87 -12.03
CA GLN A 84 -18.36 25.91 -13.10
C GLN A 84 -19.31 24.71 -13.01
N ILE A 85 -19.76 24.23 -14.16
CA ILE A 85 -20.69 23.08 -14.27
C ILE A 85 -20.13 21.82 -13.62
N ALA A 86 -18.80 21.63 -13.67
CA ALA A 86 -18.10 20.50 -13.07
C ALA A 86 -18.12 20.52 -11.53
N PHE A 87 -18.23 21.69 -10.91
CA PHE A 87 -18.14 21.88 -9.46
C PHE A 87 -19.45 22.39 -8.83
N LYS A 88 -20.54 22.49 -9.61
CA LYS A 88 -21.84 23.01 -9.16
C LYS A 88 -22.50 22.20 -8.04
N TYR A 89 -22.25 20.89 -7.98
CA TYR A 89 -22.80 20.00 -6.96
C TYR A 89 -21.67 19.30 -6.21
N PRO A 90 -21.79 19.06 -4.89
CA PRO A 90 -20.73 18.43 -4.10
C PRO A 90 -20.34 17.05 -4.66
N GLY A 91 -21.31 16.24 -5.10
CA GLY A 91 -21.03 14.94 -5.73
C GLY A 91 -20.29 15.03 -7.07
N ARG A 92 -20.58 16.05 -7.89
CA ARG A 92 -19.86 16.29 -9.15
C ARG A 92 -18.45 16.81 -8.89
N SER A 93 -18.29 17.71 -7.93
CA SER A 93 -16.97 18.19 -7.47
C SER A 93 -16.11 17.01 -7.00
N PHE A 94 -16.70 16.08 -6.24
CA PHE A 94 -15.98 14.90 -5.75
C PHE A 94 -15.51 14.00 -6.89
N MET A 95 -16.40 13.67 -7.82
CA MET A 95 -16.03 12.88 -9.01
C MET A 95 -14.97 13.58 -9.86
N LYS A 96 -15.09 14.91 -10.03
CA LYS A 96 -14.11 15.72 -10.76
C LYS A 96 -12.77 15.72 -10.06
N THR A 97 -12.74 15.83 -8.73
CA THR A 97 -11.51 15.80 -7.93
C THR A 97 -10.82 14.43 -8.02
N ILE A 98 -11.57 13.32 -8.00
CA ILE A 98 -11.00 11.98 -8.24
C ILE A 98 -10.38 11.90 -9.64
N SER A 99 -11.11 12.36 -10.66
CA SER A 99 -10.60 12.39 -12.05
C SER A 99 -9.34 13.27 -12.18
N MET A 100 -9.29 14.40 -11.47
CA MET A 100 -8.12 15.27 -11.38
C MET A 100 -6.93 14.57 -10.71
N THR A 101 -7.16 13.82 -9.63
CA THR A 101 -6.10 13.03 -8.95
C THR A 101 -5.51 11.99 -9.90
N LEU A 102 -6.35 11.38 -10.75
CA LEU A 102 -5.96 10.43 -11.81
C LEU A 102 -5.19 11.07 -12.98
N GLY A 103 -5.07 12.40 -13.02
CA GLY A 103 -4.42 13.13 -14.13
C GLY A 103 -5.33 13.35 -15.33
N GLY A 104 -6.65 13.15 -15.19
CA GLY A 104 -7.60 13.18 -16.30
C GLY A 104 -8.07 14.57 -16.75
N SER A 105 -7.68 15.65 -16.07
CA SER A 105 -8.09 17.01 -16.47
C SER A 105 -6.94 17.98 -16.42
N THR A 106 -6.79 18.73 -17.51
CA THR A 106 -5.74 19.72 -17.66
C THR A 106 -6.12 21.04 -16.99
N TYR A 107 -5.11 21.86 -16.70
CA TYR A 107 -5.32 23.24 -16.25
C TYR A 107 -6.20 24.02 -17.23
N ASP A 108 -6.01 23.80 -18.53
CA ASP A 108 -6.72 24.50 -19.60
C ASP A 108 -8.22 24.19 -19.55
N ASP A 109 -8.60 22.94 -19.28
CA ASP A 109 -10.01 22.52 -19.17
C ASP A 109 -10.75 23.20 -18.01
N ILE A 110 -10.03 23.53 -16.94
CA ILE A 110 -10.62 24.10 -15.73
C ILE A 110 -10.61 25.63 -15.80
N PHE A 111 -9.49 26.23 -16.21
CA PHE A 111 -9.29 27.68 -16.09
C PHE A 111 -9.38 28.44 -17.42
N ILE A 112 -9.01 27.83 -18.55
CA ILE A 112 -8.94 28.54 -19.85
C ILE A 112 -10.22 28.32 -20.67
N ASN A 113 -10.63 27.07 -20.89
CA ASN A 113 -11.76 26.71 -21.75
C ASN A 113 -13.11 27.18 -21.18
N ASN A 114 -13.26 27.20 -19.86
CA ASN A 114 -14.46 27.76 -19.21
C ASN A 114 -14.50 29.30 -19.27
N SER A 115 -13.36 29.94 -19.49
CA SER A 115 -13.24 31.39 -19.65
C SER A 115 -13.43 31.82 -21.11
N SER A 116 -13.17 30.92 -22.07
CA SER A 116 -13.18 31.17 -23.52
C SER A 116 -14.39 30.57 -24.27
N ALA A 117 -15.33 29.92 -23.59
CA ALA A 117 -16.65 29.54 -24.14
C ALA A 117 -17.56 30.76 -24.46
N THR A 118 -16.94 31.87 -24.87
CA THR A 118 -17.51 33.05 -25.47
C THR A 118 -17.39 32.90 -26.99
N SER A 119 -18.23 32.08 -27.63
CA SER A 119 -18.71 32.33 -29.00
C SER A 119 -19.57 31.19 -29.52
N LYS A 120 -20.71 31.59 -30.11
CA LYS A 120 -21.78 30.80 -30.73
C LYS A 120 -22.72 30.13 -29.73
N ASP A 121 -23.46 30.95 -28.99
CA ASP A 121 -24.90 31.08 -29.22
C ASP A 121 -25.42 32.25 -28.37
N ASN A 122 -26.07 33.21 -29.04
CA ASN A 122 -26.73 34.33 -28.38
C ASN A 122 -27.84 33.79 -27.48
N TYR A 123 -28.08 34.47 -26.36
CA TYR A 123 -29.00 34.16 -25.25
C TYR A 123 -28.37 33.36 -24.10
N THR A 124 -27.96 34.09 -23.07
CA THR A 124 -27.38 33.66 -21.77
C THR A 124 -25.86 33.42 -21.73
N SER A 125 -25.09 34.41 -22.17
CA SER A 125 -23.67 34.54 -21.87
C SER A 125 -23.44 34.86 -20.37
N LEU A 126 -23.46 33.83 -19.52
CA LEU A 126 -22.92 33.94 -18.17
C LEU A 126 -21.40 33.93 -18.31
N ASN A 127 -20.76 35.10 -18.28
CA ASN A 127 -19.32 35.19 -18.12
C ASN A 127 -18.96 34.46 -16.82
N VAL A 128 -18.46 33.22 -16.92
CA VAL A 128 -18.01 32.42 -15.78
C VAL A 128 -16.67 32.97 -15.32
N LYS A 129 -16.67 34.19 -14.79
CA LYS A 129 -15.49 34.80 -14.20
C LYS A 129 -15.23 34.07 -12.88
N LEU A 130 -13.98 33.64 -12.66
CA LEU A 130 -13.60 33.06 -11.38
C LEU A 130 -13.74 34.14 -10.29
N PRO A 131 -14.54 33.91 -9.23
CA PRO A 131 -14.71 34.89 -8.16
C PRO A 131 -13.40 35.11 -7.39
N TYR A 132 -12.58 34.06 -7.26
CA TYR A 132 -11.32 34.09 -6.50
C TYR A 132 -10.17 33.49 -7.34
N PRO A 133 -9.61 34.22 -8.32
CA PRO A 133 -8.63 33.67 -9.25
C PRO A 133 -7.32 33.27 -8.55
N VAL A 134 -6.77 34.15 -7.70
CA VAL A 134 -5.50 33.90 -6.99
C VAL A 134 -5.61 32.69 -6.07
N MET A 135 -6.65 32.64 -5.22
CA MET A 135 -6.84 31.54 -4.28
C MET A 135 -7.09 30.20 -4.99
N SER A 136 -7.82 30.22 -6.11
CA SER A 136 -8.08 29.00 -6.89
C SER A 136 -6.82 28.44 -7.52
N HIS A 137 -5.93 29.30 -8.05
CA HIS A 137 -4.64 28.85 -8.58
C HIS A 137 -3.73 28.29 -7.49
N ILE A 138 -3.62 28.96 -6.33
CA ILE A 138 -2.82 28.46 -5.20
C ILE A 138 -3.31 27.09 -4.74
N LEU A 139 -4.62 26.94 -4.54
CA LEU A 139 -5.23 25.70 -4.08
C LEU A 139 -5.08 24.58 -5.13
N PHE A 140 -5.18 24.91 -6.42
CA PHE A 140 -4.95 23.97 -7.51
C PHE A 140 -3.49 23.50 -7.59
N THR A 141 -2.51 24.40 -7.44
CA THR A 141 -1.09 24.02 -7.39
C THR A 141 -0.79 23.13 -6.19
N LEU A 142 -1.32 23.46 -5.01
CA LEU A 142 -1.18 22.61 -3.81
C LEU A 142 -1.77 21.22 -4.05
N PHE A 143 -2.95 21.15 -4.66
CA PHE A 143 -3.61 19.90 -5.04
C PHE A 143 -2.75 19.06 -5.99
N LEU A 144 -2.12 19.66 -7.01
CA LEU A 144 -1.26 18.90 -7.94
C LEU A 144 -0.07 18.26 -7.22
N ILE A 145 0.56 18.99 -6.28
CA ILE A 145 1.69 18.45 -5.52
C ILE A 145 1.22 17.30 -4.62
N VAL A 146 0.15 17.48 -3.86
CA VAL A 146 -0.31 16.50 -2.87
C VAL A 146 -1.03 15.31 -3.51
N CYS A 147 -2.05 15.56 -4.32
CA CYS A 147 -2.92 14.52 -4.86
C CYS A 147 -2.37 13.90 -6.14
N SER A 148 -1.88 14.69 -7.08
CA SER A 148 -1.43 14.15 -8.36
C SER A 148 -0.02 13.56 -8.29
N ILE A 149 0.90 14.14 -7.51
CA ILE A 149 2.28 13.66 -7.40
C ILE A 149 2.46 12.73 -6.19
N VAL A 150 2.21 13.23 -4.97
CA VAL A 150 2.50 12.46 -3.74
C VAL A 150 1.60 11.23 -3.63
N ILE A 151 0.28 11.38 -3.73
CA ILE A 151 -0.65 10.23 -3.59
C ILE A 151 -0.40 9.19 -4.70
N MET A 152 -0.20 9.60 -5.94
CA MET A 152 0.05 8.65 -7.04
C MET A 152 1.35 7.86 -6.86
N ASN A 153 2.43 8.55 -6.53
CA ASN A 153 3.72 7.90 -6.32
C ASN A 153 3.68 6.96 -5.11
N LEU A 154 2.93 7.33 -4.06
CA LEU A 154 2.74 6.48 -2.89
C LEU A 154 1.88 5.24 -3.20
N LEU A 155 0.79 5.38 -3.95
CA LEU A 155 -0.04 4.25 -4.38
C LEU A 155 0.74 3.25 -5.23
N ILE A 156 1.56 3.75 -6.17
CA ILE A 156 2.42 2.91 -7.02
C ILE A 156 3.51 2.26 -6.16
N GLY A 157 4.15 3.02 -5.27
CA GLY A 157 5.21 2.52 -4.38
C GLY A 157 4.72 1.39 -3.45
N LEU A 158 3.51 1.55 -2.89
CA LEU A 158 2.88 0.52 -2.05
C LEU A 158 2.48 -0.71 -2.87
N ALA A 159 1.88 -0.51 -4.04
CA ALA A 159 1.50 -1.62 -4.92
C ALA A 159 2.71 -2.47 -5.34
N VAL A 160 3.84 -1.82 -5.68
CA VAL A 160 5.08 -2.51 -6.08
C VAL A 160 5.79 -3.16 -4.88
N GLY A 161 5.64 -2.61 -3.67
CA GLY A 161 6.11 -3.27 -2.45
C GLY A 161 5.30 -4.54 -2.14
N ASP A 162 3.98 -4.43 -2.16
CA ASP A 162 3.07 -5.52 -1.80
C ASP A 162 3.12 -6.68 -2.79
N ILE A 163 3.22 -6.39 -4.10
CA ILE A 163 3.30 -7.44 -5.13
C ILE A 163 4.52 -8.35 -4.92
N ALA A 164 5.65 -7.82 -4.44
CA ALA A 164 6.87 -8.60 -4.22
C ALA A 164 6.72 -9.58 -3.05
N ILE A 165 6.08 -9.15 -1.97
CA ILE A 165 5.81 -9.97 -0.78
C ILE A 165 4.78 -11.05 -1.13
N VAL A 166 3.66 -10.65 -1.76
CA VAL A 166 2.59 -11.56 -2.15
C VAL A 166 3.08 -12.59 -3.16
N ARG A 167 3.99 -12.24 -4.07
CA ARG A 167 4.57 -13.19 -5.03
C ARG A 167 5.34 -14.33 -4.36
N LYS A 168 6.04 -14.08 -3.24
CA LYS A 168 6.76 -15.12 -2.49
C LYS A 168 5.80 -16.11 -1.80
N SER A 169 4.62 -15.65 -1.36
CA SER A 169 3.64 -16.47 -0.64
C SER A 169 2.53 -17.07 -1.54
N ALA A 170 2.32 -16.51 -2.74
CA ALA A 170 1.23 -16.88 -3.65
C ALA A 170 1.22 -18.35 -4.03
N TYR A 171 2.39 -18.98 -4.18
CA TYR A 171 2.49 -20.41 -4.49
C TYR A 171 1.91 -21.29 -3.38
N ILE A 172 2.26 -21.00 -2.13
CA ILE A 172 1.77 -21.74 -0.96
C ILE A 172 0.28 -21.50 -0.78
N LEU A 173 -0.18 -20.24 -0.94
CA LEU A 173 -1.60 -19.88 -0.88
C LEU A 173 -2.42 -20.62 -1.94
N LYS A 174 -1.87 -20.78 -3.15
CA LYS A 174 -2.49 -21.57 -4.22
C LYS A 174 -2.60 -23.05 -3.84
N LEU A 175 -1.51 -23.67 -3.37
CA LEU A 175 -1.53 -25.07 -2.94
C LEU A 175 -2.52 -25.31 -1.80
N LYS A 176 -2.55 -24.41 -0.81
CA LYS A 176 -3.54 -24.44 0.28
C LYS A 176 -4.96 -24.40 -0.28
N ALA A 177 -5.26 -23.46 -1.18
CA ALA A 177 -6.58 -23.37 -1.79
C ALA A 177 -6.97 -24.64 -2.56
N GLN A 178 -6.03 -25.29 -3.24
CA GLN A 178 -6.26 -26.58 -3.91
C GLN A 178 -6.57 -27.71 -2.91
N VAL A 179 -5.83 -27.78 -1.80
CA VAL A 179 -6.05 -28.79 -0.74
C VAL A 179 -7.39 -28.56 -0.04
N ASP A 180 -7.74 -27.31 0.28
CA ASP A 180 -9.01 -26.97 0.92
C ASP A 180 -10.21 -27.37 0.06
N ILE A 181 -10.12 -27.16 -1.26
CA ILE A 181 -11.14 -27.61 -2.22
C ILE A 181 -11.19 -29.14 -2.26
N LEU A 182 -10.04 -29.81 -2.36
CA LEU A 182 -9.99 -31.28 -2.39
C LEU A 182 -10.63 -31.87 -1.14
N LYS A 183 -10.34 -31.31 0.04
CA LYS A 183 -10.93 -31.70 1.32
C LYS A 183 -12.43 -31.45 1.37
N ALA A 184 -12.90 -30.30 0.88
CA ALA A 184 -14.32 -29.99 0.80
C ALA A 184 -15.06 -30.94 -0.17
N LEU A 185 -14.38 -31.35 -1.24
CA LEU A 185 -14.90 -32.29 -2.22
C LEU A 185 -14.96 -33.71 -1.64
N GLU A 186 -13.89 -34.17 -0.99
CA GLU A 186 -13.85 -35.46 -0.30
C GLU A 186 -14.94 -35.58 0.77
N SER A 187 -15.19 -34.51 1.53
CA SER A 187 -16.25 -34.50 2.55
C SER A 187 -17.68 -34.52 2.00
N LYS A 188 -17.90 -34.03 0.77
CA LYS A 188 -19.26 -33.94 0.16
C LYS A 188 -19.59 -35.13 -0.75
N TYR A 189 -18.58 -35.81 -1.28
CA TYR A 189 -18.79 -36.90 -2.24
C TYR A 189 -19.10 -38.23 -1.52
N PRO A 190 -19.98 -39.07 -2.08
CA PRO A 190 -20.29 -40.37 -1.49
C PRO A 190 -19.06 -41.28 -1.56
N LEU A 191 -18.80 -42.01 -0.46
CA LEU A 191 -17.63 -42.88 -0.29
C LEU A 191 -17.48 -43.93 -1.41
N GLN A 192 -18.57 -44.32 -2.06
CA GLN A 192 -18.57 -45.29 -3.16
C GLN A 192 -17.83 -44.75 -4.41
N LEU A 193 -18.07 -43.48 -4.78
CA LEU A 193 -17.35 -42.83 -5.88
C LEU A 193 -15.89 -42.62 -5.54
N LEU A 194 -15.61 -42.19 -4.30
CA LEU A 194 -14.25 -41.97 -3.83
C LEU A 194 -13.44 -43.28 -3.89
N LYS A 195 -13.99 -44.38 -3.38
CA LYS A 195 -13.36 -45.71 -3.41
C LYS A 195 -13.10 -46.21 -4.85
N LYS A 196 -14.00 -45.89 -5.79
CA LYS A 196 -13.86 -46.30 -7.20
C LYS A 196 -12.79 -45.50 -7.96
N ILE A 197 -12.58 -44.24 -7.58
CA ILE A 197 -11.61 -43.34 -8.22
C ILE A 197 -10.23 -43.41 -7.53
N TYR A 198 -10.20 -43.79 -6.25
CA TYR A 198 -8.97 -43.87 -5.46
C TYR A 198 -7.98 -44.87 -6.04
N CYS A 199 -6.77 -44.41 -6.33
CA CYS A 199 -5.64 -45.22 -6.77
C CYS A 199 -4.47 -44.99 -5.81
N ASN A 200 -4.01 -46.05 -5.13
CA ASN A 200 -2.95 -45.95 -4.13
C ASN A 200 -1.55 -45.68 -4.75
N GLN A 201 -1.36 -46.07 -6.02
CA GLN A 201 -0.09 -45.91 -6.72
C GLN A 201 -0.32 -45.38 -8.14
N VAL A 202 0.50 -44.41 -8.54
CA VAL A 202 0.51 -43.84 -9.90
C VAL A 202 1.90 -44.03 -10.49
N THR A 203 1.99 -44.75 -11.61
CA THR A 203 3.25 -44.95 -12.34
C THR A 203 3.40 -43.89 -13.44
N ILE A 204 4.50 -43.13 -13.41
CA ILE A 204 4.76 -42.03 -14.34
C ILE A 204 5.89 -42.46 -15.29
N TYR A 205 5.65 -42.40 -16.60
CA TYR A 205 6.64 -42.69 -17.63
C TYR A 205 7.15 -41.38 -18.27
N PRO A 206 8.33 -40.86 -17.89
CA PRO A 206 8.78 -39.51 -18.28
C PRO A 206 9.08 -39.34 -19.78
N ASN A 207 9.42 -40.40 -20.50
CA ASN A 207 9.81 -40.35 -21.92
C ASN A 207 8.71 -40.79 -22.90
N LYS A 208 7.49 -41.08 -22.44
CA LYS A 208 6.34 -41.37 -23.33
C LYS A 208 5.46 -40.14 -23.47
N ILE A 209 5.66 -39.38 -24.56
CA ILE A 209 4.82 -38.21 -24.87
C ILE A 209 3.58 -38.70 -25.62
N SER A 210 2.46 -38.83 -24.91
CA SER A 210 1.15 -39.07 -25.52
C SER A 210 0.70 -37.84 -26.33
N LEU A 211 0.02 -38.06 -27.47
CA LEU A 211 -0.63 -36.99 -28.25
C LEU A 211 -1.58 -36.13 -27.38
N LYS A 212 -2.24 -36.74 -26.39
CA LYS A 212 -3.04 -36.03 -25.38
C LYS A 212 -2.19 -35.06 -24.56
N ASN A 213 -0.98 -35.46 -24.16
CA ASN A 213 -0.05 -34.60 -23.41
C ASN A 213 0.49 -33.45 -24.28
N ARG A 214 0.57 -33.62 -25.60
CA ARG A 214 0.90 -32.55 -26.55
C ARG A 214 -0.20 -31.49 -26.62
N ILE A 215 -1.46 -31.92 -26.72
CA ILE A 215 -2.63 -31.01 -26.76
C ILE A 215 -2.83 -30.34 -25.38
N LEU A 216 -2.69 -31.08 -24.28
CA LEU A 216 -2.79 -30.51 -22.92
C LEU A 216 -1.71 -29.47 -22.64
N ASN A 217 -0.47 -29.71 -23.09
CA ASN A 217 0.64 -28.77 -22.97
C ASN A 217 0.40 -27.49 -23.78
N TRP A 218 -0.34 -27.57 -24.89
CA TRP A 218 -0.70 -26.41 -25.71
C TRP A 218 -1.72 -25.49 -25.02
N PHE A 219 -2.66 -26.05 -24.25
CA PHE A 219 -3.64 -25.29 -23.44
C PHE A 219 -3.07 -24.70 -22.13
N GLY A 220 -1.74 -24.71 -21.93
CA GLY A 220 -1.11 -24.11 -20.75
C GLY A 220 -1.35 -24.88 -19.43
N HIS A 221 -2.05 -26.02 -19.47
CA HIS A 221 -2.11 -26.98 -18.38
C HIS A 221 -0.75 -27.66 -18.28
N SER A 222 0.20 -27.00 -17.62
CA SER A 222 1.51 -27.61 -17.39
C SER A 222 1.28 -28.88 -16.58
N ASN A 223 1.64 -30.03 -17.15
CA ASN A 223 1.64 -31.29 -16.41
C ASN A 223 2.28 -31.06 -15.05
N TYR A 224 1.57 -31.46 -14.00
CA TYR A 224 2.11 -31.57 -12.65
C TYR A 224 3.34 -32.48 -12.76
N SER A 225 4.51 -31.87 -12.86
CA SER A 225 5.78 -32.58 -13.00
C SER A 225 6.38 -32.60 -11.59
N PRO A 226 6.54 -33.78 -10.98
CA PRO A 226 7.18 -33.90 -9.67
C PRO A 226 8.55 -33.21 -9.62
N LEU A 227 9.22 -33.13 -10.77
CA LEU A 227 10.49 -32.44 -10.97
C LEU A 227 10.38 -30.91 -10.87
N LYS A 228 9.38 -30.26 -11.46
CA LYS A 228 9.17 -28.81 -11.29
C LYS A 228 8.83 -28.45 -9.85
N HIS A 229 7.96 -29.24 -9.20
CA HIS A 229 7.63 -29.04 -7.79
C HIS A 229 8.84 -29.29 -6.87
N LYS A 230 9.68 -30.29 -7.18
CA LYS A 230 10.93 -30.55 -6.44
C LYS A 230 11.96 -29.44 -6.66
N GLN A 231 12.06 -28.89 -7.88
CA GLN A 231 12.88 -27.72 -8.19
C GLN A 231 12.40 -26.45 -7.48
N GLU A 232 11.10 -26.13 -7.54
CA GLU A 232 10.50 -24.98 -6.83
C GLU A 232 10.65 -25.12 -5.31
N LYS A 233 10.41 -26.30 -4.75
CA LYS A 233 10.63 -26.57 -3.32
C LYS A 233 12.10 -26.42 -2.93
N SER A 234 13.04 -26.84 -3.80
CA SER A 234 14.47 -26.63 -3.57
C SER A 234 14.87 -25.15 -3.67
N LYS A 235 14.27 -24.42 -4.62
CA LYS A 235 14.51 -22.99 -4.83
C LYS A 235 14.01 -22.19 -3.63
N TRP A 236 12.78 -22.46 -3.18
CA TRP A 236 12.24 -21.85 -1.97
C TRP A 236 13.07 -22.16 -0.72
N LYS A 237 13.52 -23.41 -0.52
CA LYS A 237 14.42 -23.73 0.59
C LYS A 237 15.72 -22.92 0.55
N LYS A 238 16.30 -22.73 -0.64
CA LYS A 238 17.50 -21.89 -0.83
C LYS A 238 17.21 -20.41 -0.59
N ASP A 239 16.07 -19.92 -1.05
CA ASP A 239 15.67 -18.51 -0.89
C ASP A 239 15.39 -18.18 0.58
N VAL A 240 14.69 -19.07 1.31
CA VAL A 240 14.45 -18.93 2.75
C VAL A 240 15.75 -19.05 3.56
N ALA A 241 16.63 -19.98 3.20
CA ALA A 241 17.94 -20.08 3.86
C ALA A 241 18.76 -18.81 3.68
N LYS A 242 18.80 -18.24 2.46
CA LYS A 242 19.45 -16.95 2.19
C LYS A 242 18.83 -15.81 2.98
N GLU A 243 17.51 -15.75 3.09
CA GLU A 243 16.81 -14.69 3.84
C GLU A 243 17.10 -14.77 5.34
N LEU A 244 17.14 -15.99 5.90
CA LEU A 244 17.55 -16.23 7.29
C LEU A 244 19.03 -15.89 7.52
N GLU A 245 19.92 -16.21 6.58
CA GLU A 245 21.34 -15.84 6.64
C GLU A 245 21.51 -14.31 6.66
N LEU A 246 20.79 -13.59 5.79
CA LEU A 246 20.81 -12.12 5.75
C LEU A 246 20.30 -11.51 7.07
N GLN A 247 19.22 -12.06 7.65
CA GLN A 247 18.73 -11.64 8.95
C GLN A 247 19.75 -11.90 10.07
N CYS A 248 20.39 -13.07 10.08
CA CYS A 248 21.47 -13.38 11.03
C CYS A 248 22.66 -12.42 10.89
N ILE A 249 23.06 -12.07 9.66
CA ILE A 249 24.12 -11.09 9.40
C ILE A 249 23.73 -9.72 9.96
N GLN A 250 22.50 -9.25 9.69
CA GLN A 250 22.03 -7.97 10.23
C GLN A 250 22.02 -7.97 11.77
N LEU A 251 21.52 -9.03 12.40
CA LEU A 251 21.52 -9.17 13.86
C LEU A 251 22.94 -9.19 14.44
N ASN A 252 23.90 -9.82 13.76
CA ASN A 252 25.30 -9.81 14.18
C ASN A 252 25.93 -8.42 14.07
N ILE A 253 25.60 -7.65 13.04
CA ILE A 253 26.04 -6.25 12.90
C ILE A 253 25.47 -5.41 14.06
N GLN A 254 24.19 -5.58 14.37
CA GLN A 254 23.54 -4.89 15.50
C GLN A 254 24.19 -5.26 16.84
N ARG A 255 24.47 -6.55 17.08
CA ARG A 255 25.18 -7.02 18.28
C ARG A 255 26.58 -6.41 18.39
N LYS A 256 27.36 -6.38 17.31
CA LYS A 256 28.70 -5.78 17.32
C LYS A 256 28.64 -4.30 17.70
N ARG A 257 27.72 -3.52 17.09
CA ARG A 257 27.51 -2.11 17.43
C ARG A 257 27.14 -1.94 18.91
N MET A 258 26.26 -2.79 19.44
CA MET A 258 25.84 -2.76 20.84
C MET A 258 27.01 -3.05 21.80
N GLN A 259 27.90 -3.98 21.44
CA GLN A 259 29.12 -4.25 22.22
C GLN A 259 30.08 -3.05 22.20
N THR A 260 30.25 -2.39 21.05
CA THR A 260 31.08 -1.18 20.95
C THR A 260 30.52 -0.04 21.80
N ILE A 261 29.19 0.15 21.80
CA ILE A 261 28.52 1.13 22.65
C ILE A 261 28.74 0.79 24.14
N LYS A 262 28.64 -0.50 24.51
CA LYS A 262 28.86 -0.95 25.89
C LYS A 262 30.31 -0.72 26.33
N SER A 263 31.29 -0.97 25.47
CA SER A 263 32.71 -0.71 25.79
C SER A 263 33.01 0.78 25.89
N LEU A 264 32.44 1.61 25.01
CA LEU A 264 32.58 3.08 25.08
C LEU A 264 31.93 3.63 26.35
N SER A 265 30.73 3.17 26.70
CA SER A 265 30.05 3.55 27.94
C SER A 265 30.87 3.18 29.18
N ASN A 266 31.41 1.95 29.24
CA ASN A 266 32.29 1.54 30.33
C ASN A 266 33.57 2.38 30.40
N GLY A 267 34.15 2.76 29.25
CA GLY A 267 35.31 3.64 29.17
C GLY A 267 34.99 5.06 29.69
N ILE A 268 33.83 5.62 29.32
CA ILE A 268 33.36 6.91 29.84
C ILE A 268 33.14 6.84 31.35
N ILE A 269 32.53 5.76 31.86
CA ILE A 269 32.33 5.56 33.30
C ILE A 269 33.69 5.48 34.03
N LEU A 270 34.68 4.79 33.45
CA LEU A 270 36.01 4.67 34.03
C LEU A 270 36.74 6.03 34.03
N ASN A 271 36.67 6.77 32.92
CA ASN A 271 37.26 8.11 32.81
C ASN A 271 36.62 9.09 33.79
N ASN A 272 35.29 9.11 33.90
CA ASN A 272 34.58 9.94 34.88
C ASN A 272 34.99 9.57 36.31
N LYS A 273 35.24 8.29 36.60
CA LYS A 273 35.70 7.84 37.92
C LYS A 273 37.13 8.30 38.22
N LEU A 274 38.02 8.24 37.23
CA LEU A 274 39.39 8.75 37.32
C LEU A 274 39.44 10.27 37.44
N GLU A 275 38.58 11.01 36.73
CA GLU A 275 38.45 12.46 36.87
C GLU A 275 37.97 12.87 38.27
N VAL A 276 37.06 12.10 38.87
CA VAL A 276 36.63 12.32 40.25
C VAL A 276 37.79 12.04 41.23
N GLU A 277 38.51 10.92 41.09
CA GLU A 277 39.64 10.59 41.97
C GLU A 277 40.80 11.58 41.85
N THR A 278 41.16 12.00 40.62
CA THR A 278 42.17 13.03 40.39
C THR A 278 41.72 14.41 40.90
N GLY A 279 40.44 14.75 40.75
CA GLY A 279 39.85 15.96 41.36
C GLY A 279 39.92 15.95 42.90
N PHE A 280 39.74 14.79 43.53
CA PHE A 280 39.91 14.62 44.98
C PHE A 280 41.38 14.73 45.41
N LEU A 281 42.32 14.16 44.65
CA LEU A 281 43.76 14.24 44.93
C LEU A 281 44.30 15.66 44.74
N MET A 282 43.84 16.39 43.74
CA MET A 282 44.21 17.80 43.54
C MET A 282 43.69 18.67 44.69
N ARG A 283 42.47 18.42 45.19
CA ARG A 283 41.94 19.11 46.37
C ARG A 283 42.69 18.76 47.66
N SER A 284 43.12 17.51 47.84
CA SER A 284 43.90 17.11 49.01
C SER A 284 45.31 17.71 49.00
N GLN A 285 45.97 17.77 47.83
CA GLN A 285 47.24 18.47 47.63
C GLN A 285 47.12 19.97 47.86
N GLN A 286 46.03 20.62 47.40
CA GLN A 286 45.78 22.04 47.68
C GLN A 286 45.59 22.31 49.18
N CYS A 287 44.90 21.41 49.91
CA CYS A 287 44.77 21.50 51.36
C CYS A 287 46.11 21.31 52.09
N THR A 288 47.00 20.44 51.61
CA THR A 288 48.34 20.26 52.17
C THR A 288 49.27 21.42 51.83
N LEU A 289 49.17 21.98 50.63
CA LEU A 289 49.92 23.19 50.25
C LEU A 289 49.46 24.41 51.06
N ASN A 290 48.15 24.58 51.28
CA ASN A 290 47.59 25.66 52.09
C ASN A 290 47.89 25.52 53.60
N THR A 291 48.23 24.32 54.07
CA THR A 291 48.69 24.10 55.45
C THR A 291 50.21 24.26 55.57
N LEU A 292 50.97 24.00 54.52
CA LEU A 292 52.42 24.27 54.44
C LEU A 292 52.72 25.77 54.27
N THR A 293 51.91 26.53 53.54
CA THR A 293 52.02 28.01 53.46
C THR A 293 51.61 28.72 54.76
N LYS A 294 51.01 28.01 55.72
CA LYS A 294 50.63 28.51 57.05
C LYS A 294 51.69 28.27 58.16
N LYS A 295 52.89 27.81 57.84
CA LYS A 295 54.07 27.80 58.74
C LYS A 295 55.22 28.51 58.01
N SER A 296 55.83 29.64 58.39
CA SER A 296 55.87 30.59 59.52
C SER A 296 57.02 31.59 59.16
N PRO A 297 57.28 32.74 59.82
CA PRO A 297 56.61 33.31 61.00
C PRO A 297 56.27 34.82 60.87
N GLU A 298 55.22 35.27 61.56
CA GLU A 298 55.25 36.64 62.11
C GLU A 298 55.53 36.51 63.61
N CYS A 299 56.74 36.93 63.97
CA CYS A 299 57.18 37.10 65.34
C CYS A 299 56.82 38.53 65.72
N ASN A 300 55.79 38.72 66.56
CA ASN A 300 55.65 39.96 67.32
C ASN A 300 55.39 39.60 68.78
N MET A 301 56.42 39.87 69.58
CA MET A 301 56.39 39.94 71.04
C MET A 301 55.35 40.97 71.48
N ALA A 302 54.44 40.57 72.36
CA ALA A 302 53.85 41.44 73.35
C ALA A 302 54.03 40.78 74.72
N VAL A 303 54.89 41.41 75.52
CA VAL A 303 55.23 41.12 76.91
C VAL A 303 54.04 41.54 77.82
N PRO A 304 53.83 40.88 78.98
CA PRO A 304 52.57 40.91 79.72
C PRO A 304 52.47 42.12 80.66
N ILE A 305 51.29 42.32 81.27
CA ILE A 305 51.06 42.46 82.73
C ILE A 305 49.60 42.89 82.99
N LEU A 306 49.02 42.24 84.02
CA LEU A 306 47.72 42.40 84.70
C LEU A 306 46.50 41.70 84.09
#